data_AF-A0A1W9I695-F1
#
_entry.id   AF-A0A1W9I695-F1
#
_cell.length_a   1.000
_cell.length_b   1.000
_cell.length_c   1.000
_cell.angle_alpha   90.00
_cell.angle_beta   90.00
_cell.angle_gamma   90.00
#
_symmetry.space_group_name_H-M   'P 1'
#
loop_
_entity.id
_entity.type
_entity.pdbx_description
1 polymer ?
#
loop_
_entity_poly.entity_id
_entity_poly.type
_entity_poly.pdbx_seq_one_letter_code
_entity_poly.pdbx_strand_id
1 'polypeptide(L)'
;MKKNLLLAIATFSMLASTIAEARSVKAFTLNAQLKKMHIDPNSYLAKERFRAGSIVVDQFTKTITLQLDRKWYCPPGALCSMVMPAPIIIKLPLVSVTNGACNSLIFEARRDQRPVDGNLTVLSVVDNSRFNCPSLHPVEPTEVHLETVSAGMDGHVVKTHSSFTAEKLRPTSF
;
A
#
# COMPACT_ATOMS: atom_id res chain seq x y z
N MET A 1 -46.05 51.93 -38.09
CA MET A 1 -44.96 52.53 -37.30
C MET A 1 -45.34 52.61 -35.82
N LYS A 2 -44.94 51.64 -34.98
CA LYS A 2 -44.96 51.68 -33.49
C LYS A 2 -43.88 50.69 -33.03
N LYS A 3 -42.64 51.15 -32.86
CA LYS A 3 -41.94 51.46 -31.58
C LYS A 3 -41.79 50.24 -30.64
N ASN A 4 -40.59 49.67 -30.71
CA ASN A 4 -39.88 48.89 -29.70
C ASN A 4 -40.05 49.47 -28.29
N LEU A 5 -40.24 48.64 -27.26
CA LEU A 5 -39.63 48.80 -25.94
C LEU A 5 -39.99 47.61 -25.03
N LEU A 6 -39.10 47.34 -24.07
CA LEU A 6 -39.22 46.44 -22.89
C LEU A 6 -38.74 45.00 -23.10
N LEU A 7 -37.87 44.44 -22.27
CA LEU A 7 -36.93 44.98 -21.30
C LEU A 7 -36.03 43.76 -21.01
N ALA A 8 -34.73 43.91 -21.16
CA ALA A 8 -33.77 42.86 -20.84
C ALA A 8 -33.79 42.61 -19.33
N ILE A 9 -34.36 41.48 -18.91
CA ILE A 9 -34.14 40.94 -17.58
C ILE A 9 -32.85 40.13 -17.66
N ALA A 10 -31.74 40.85 -17.50
CA ALA A 10 -30.45 40.28 -17.17
C ALA A 10 -30.55 39.69 -15.76
N THR A 11 -31.00 38.44 -15.66
CA THR A 11 -30.83 37.63 -14.45
C THR A 11 -29.34 37.34 -14.31
N PHE A 12 -28.70 38.23 -13.56
CA PHE A 12 -27.37 38.09 -12.99
C PHE A 12 -27.41 36.96 -11.95
N SER A 13 -27.48 35.70 -12.43
CA SER A 13 -27.29 34.53 -11.58
C SER A 13 -25.85 34.56 -11.09
N MET A 14 -25.70 35.02 -9.85
CA MET A 14 -24.48 35.01 -9.07
C MET A 14 -23.83 33.62 -9.18
N LEU A 15 -22.81 33.53 -10.04
CA LEU A 15 -21.77 32.54 -9.92
C LEU A 15 -21.04 32.83 -8.61
N ALA A 16 -21.57 32.29 -7.50
CA ALA A 16 -20.81 32.07 -6.31
C ALA A 16 -19.77 31.00 -6.65
N SER A 17 -18.68 31.43 -7.28
CA SER A 17 -17.46 30.66 -7.45
C SER A 17 -16.91 30.39 -6.05
N THR A 18 -17.34 29.27 -5.48
CA THR A 18 -16.67 28.66 -4.34
C THR A 18 -15.24 28.38 -4.79
N ILE A 19 -14.32 29.23 -4.35
CA ILE A 19 -12.89 29.00 -4.50
C ILE A 19 -12.61 27.78 -3.63
N ALA A 20 -12.69 26.60 -4.22
CA ALA A 20 -12.17 25.39 -3.61
C ALA A 20 -10.65 25.60 -3.56
N GLU A 21 -10.15 26.12 -2.44
CA GLU A 21 -8.75 26.07 -2.12
C GLU A 21 -8.36 24.59 -2.10
N ALA A 22 -7.76 24.15 -3.19
CA ALA A 22 -7.08 22.87 -3.26
C ALA A 22 -5.93 22.94 -2.26
N ARG A 23 -6.20 22.59 -1.01
CA ARG A 23 -5.16 22.33 -0.03
C ARG A 23 -4.29 21.25 -0.63
N SER A 24 -3.12 21.66 -1.14
CA SER A 24 -2.11 20.75 -1.65
C SER A 24 -1.73 19.84 -0.48
N VAL A 25 -2.33 18.64 -0.46
CA VAL A 25 -1.92 17.58 0.44
C VAL A 25 -0.49 17.29 0.00
N LYS A 26 0.49 17.71 0.81
CA LYS A 26 1.90 17.41 0.55
C LYS A 26 1.98 15.90 0.38
N ALA A 27 2.25 15.45 -0.83
CA ALA A 27 2.48 14.04 -1.07
C ALA A 27 3.77 13.67 -0.35
N PHE A 28 3.71 12.64 0.49
CA PHE A 28 4.87 12.15 1.23
C PHE A 28 5.00 10.66 1.00
N THR A 29 6.25 10.21 1.02
CA THR A 29 6.60 8.78 1.02
C THR A 29 6.78 8.37 2.48
N LEU A 30 6.10 7.30 2.88
CA LEU A 30 6.26 6.67 4.18
C LEU A 30 7.12 5.41 4.05
N ASN A 31 8.02 5.18 5.00
CA ASN A 31 8.85 3.98 5.07
C ASN A 31 8.81 3.38 6.48
N ALA A 32 8.80 2.04 6.56
CA ALA A 32 9.07 1.29 7.77
C ALA A 32 9.86 0.00 7.49
N GLN A 33 10.71 -0.39 8.45
CA GLN A 33 11.41 -1.67 8.45
C GLN A 33 10.54 -2.76 9.07
N LEU A 34 10.50 -3.95 8.47
CA LEU A 34 9.77 -5.11 8.98
C LEU A 34 10.50 -5.71 10.18
N LYS A 35 9.74 -6.08 11.22
CA LYS A 35 10.23 -6.72 12.45
C LYS A 35 9.94 -8.21 12.48
N LYS A 36 8.69 -8.60 12.22
CA LYS A 36 8.23 -10.00 12.22
C LYS A 36 7.60 -10.31 10.87
N MET A 37 7.82 -11.52 10.39
CA MET A 37 7.31 -11.99 9.10
C MET A 37 6.69 -13.37 9.32
N HIS A 38 5.41 -13.50 9.01
CA HIS A 38 4.67 -14.75 9.00
C HIS A 38 4.26 -15.05 7.56
N ILE A 39 4.94 -16.01 6.95
CA ILE A 39 4.71 -16.41 5.56
C ILE A 39 3.78 -17.62 5.54
N ASP A 40 2.72 -17.52 4.74
CA ASP A 40 1.82 -18.67 4.52
C ASP A 40 2.61 -19.83 3.91
N PRO A 41 2.52 -21.06 4.46
CA PRO A 41 3.23 -22.22 3.92
C PRO A 41 2.83 -22.59 2.49
N ASN A 42 1.66 -22.17 2.03
CA ASN A 42 1.19 -22.40 0.66
C ASN A 42 1.53 -21.24 -0.30
N SER A 43 2.12 -20.16 0.19
CA SER A 43 2.54 -19.03 -0.63
C SER A 43 3.75 -19.38 -1.50
N TYR A 44 3.88 -18.72 -2.64
CA TYR A 44 5.10 -18.76 -3.45
C TYR A 44 6.34 -18.26 -2.68
N LEU A 45 6.13 -17.51 -1.59
CA LEU A 45 7.19 -17.05 -0.69
C LEU A 45 7.64 -18.12 0.32
N ALA A 46 6.91 -19.22 0.50
CA ALA A 46 7.17 -20.21 1.55
C ALA A 46 8.53 -20.92 1.44
N LYS A 47 9.06 -21.04 0.21
CA LYS A 47 10.36 -21.67 -0.06
C LYS A 47 11.53 -20.73 0.19
N GLU A 48 11.26 -19.45 0.34
CA GLU A 48 12.27 -18.42 0.53
C GLU A 48 12.56 -18.24 2.02
N ARG A 49 13.80 -17.86 2.32
CA ARG A 49 14.20 -17.46 3.68
C ARG A 49 14.47 -15.98 3.66
N PHE A 50 13.88 -15.22 4.58
CA PHE A 50 14.05 -13.78 4.66
C PHE A 50 14.86 -13.40 5.89
N ARG A 51 15.70 -12.36 5.76
CA ARG A 51 16.46 -11.78 6.88
C ARG A 51 15.83 -10.47 7.35
N ALA A 52 15.42 -9.64 6.41
CA ALA A 52 14.88 -8.31 6.64
C ALA A 52 13.87 -7.98 5.54
N GLY A 53 13.21 -6.85 5.69
CA GLY A 53 12.39 -6.27 4.64
C GLY A 53 11.94 -4.88 5.02
N SER A 54 11.36 -4.17 4.07
CA SER A 54 10.83 -2.83 4.26
C SER A 54 9.54 -2.64 3.50
N ILE A 55 8.67 -1.79 4.02
CA ILE A 55 7.44 -1.35 3.37
C ILE A 55 7.54 0.13 3.07
N VAL A 56 7.26 0.50 1.82
CA VAL A 56 7.26 1.88 1.35
C VAL A 56 5.88 2.20 0.79
N VAL A 57 5.21 3.21 1.36
CA VAL A 57 3.94 3.73 0.87
C VAL A 57 4.21 5.08 0.22
N ASP A 58 4.19 5.11 -1.10
CA ASP A 58 4.39 6.33 -1.89
C ASP A 58 3.03 6.87 -2.34
N GLN A 59 2.59 7.97 -1.70
CA GLN A 59 1.32 8.62 -2.04
C GLN A 59 1.42 9.48 -3.30
N PHE A 60 2.63 9.87 -3.71
CA PHE A 60 2.85 10.66 -4.92
C PHE A 60 2.70 9.78 -6.16
N THR A 61 3.42 8.66 -6.19
CA THR A 61 3.32 7.69 -7.29
C THR A 61 2.11 6.77 -7.15
N LYS A 62 1.37 6.87 -6.04
CA LYS A 62 0.25 5.98 -5.68
C LYS A 62 0.65 4.52 -5.75
N THR A 63 1.74 4.15 -5.08
CA THR A 63 2.22 2.76 -5.03
C THR A 63 2.64 2.35 -3.64
N ILE A 64 2.35 1.10 -3.27
CA ILE A 64 2.93 0.45 -2.11
C ILE A 64 3.97 -0.56 -2.60
N THR A 65 5.17 -0.52 -1.99
CA THR A 65 6.27 -1.42 -2.31
C THR A 65 6.69 -2.19 -1.07
N LEU A 66 6.47 -3.50 -1.07
CA LEU A 66 6.99 -4.43 -0.08
C LEU A 66 8.29 -5.04 -0.62
N GLN A 67 9.41 -4.76 0.03
CA GLN A 67 10.70 -5.36 -0.27
C GLN A 67 11.06 -6.40 0.79
N LEU A 68 11.44 -7.59 0.35
CA LEU A 68 11.85 -8.69 1.21
C LEU A 68 13.28 -9.11 0.85
N ASP A 69 14.19 -8.96 1.80
CA ASP A 69 15.60 -9.29 1.63
C ASP A 69 15.84 -10.76 1.98
N ARG A 70 16.30 -11.51 0.97
CA ARG A 70 16.58 -12.94 1.11
C ARG A 70 17.75 -13.16 2.07
N LYS A 71 17.64 -14.16 2.93
CA LYS A 71 18.73 -14.63 3.79
C LYS A 71 19.72 -15.39 2.92
N TRP A 72 20.92 -14.81 2.79
CA TRP A 72 22.04 -15.42 2.09
C TRP A 72 23.20 -15.65 3.05
N TYR A 73 23.95 -16.73 2.84
CA TYR A 73 25.16 -17.03 3.58
C TYR A 73 26.36 -16.91 2.65
N CYS A 74 27.32 -16.06 3.01
CA CYS A 74 28.62 -16.01 2.36
C CYS A 74 29.68 -16.57 3.33
N PRO A 75 30.36 -17.67 2.99
CA PRO A 75 31.43 -18.18 3.83
C PRO A 75 32.57 -17.16 3.94
N PRO A 76 33.30 -17.13 5.07
CA PRO A 76 34.42 -16.22 5.26
C PRO A 76 35.51 -16.46 4.20
N GLY A 77 36.05 -15.38 3.64
CA GLY A 77 37.09 -15.43 2.60
C GLY A 77 36.61 -15.60 1.16
N ALA A 78 35.31 -15.82 0.93
CA ALA A 78 34.73 -15.89 -0.41
C ALA A 78 34.28 -14.50 -0.91
N LEU A 79 34.47 -14.24 -2.21
CA LEU A 79 33.99 -13.03 -2.88
C LEU A 79 32.54 -13.19 -3.35
N CYS A 80 31.58 -13.20 -2.43
CA CYS A 80 30.17 -13.48 -2.76
C CYS A 80 29.38 -12.29 -3.30
N SER A 81 30.00 -11.12 -3.51
CA SER A 81 29.29 -9.93 -4.00
C SER A 81 28.61 -10.16 -5.35
N MET A 82 29.17 -11.04 -6.19
CA MET A 82 28.62 -11.38 -7.52
C MET A 82 27.44 -12.36 -7.48
N VAL A 83 27.24 -13.07 -6.35
CA VAL A 83 26.20 -14.11 -6.22
C VAL A 83 25.16 -13.77 -5.16
N MET A 84 25.15 -12.52 -4.68
CA MET A 84 24.13 -12.07 -3.74
C MET A 84 22.75 -12.13 -4.43
N PRO A 85 21.78 -12.86 -3.88
CA PRO A 85 20.46 -12.96 -4.49
C PRO A 85 19.74 -11.62 -4.39
N ALA A 86 19.06 -11.23 -5.47
CA ALA A 86 18.27 -10.00 -5.49
C ALA A 86 17.11 -10.06 -4.49
N PRO A 87 16.73 -8.91 -3.87
CA PRO A 87 15.56 -8.86 -3.01
C PRO A 87 14.29 -9.09 -3.81
N ILE A 88 13.25 -9.62 -3.15
CA ILE A 88 11.92 -9.74 -3.75
C ILE A 88 11.21 -8.41 -3.57
N ILE A 89 10.78 -7.79 -4.67
CA ILE A 89 10.09 -6.50 -4.65
C ILE A 89 8.67 -6.69 -5.17
N ILE A 90 7.69 -6.49 -4.28
CA ILE A 90 6.26 -6.54 -4.60
C ILE A 90 5.76 -5.10 -4.63
N LYS A 91 5.58 -4.57 -5.85
CA LYS A 91 5.09 -3.20 -6.09
C LYS A 91 3.68 -3.23 -6.65
N LEU A 92 2.74 -2.63 -5.93
CA LEU A 92 1.31 -2.63 -6.26
C LEU A 92 0.77 -1.20 -6.28
N PRO A 93 -0.20 -0.90 -7.15
CA PRO A 93 -0.83 0.42 -7.19
C PRO A 93 -1.75 0.60 -5.98
N LEU A 94 -1.63 1.74 -5.31
CA LEU A 94 -2.47 2.17 -4.21
C LEU A 94 -3.87 2.47 -4.74
N VAL A 95 -4.87 1.79 -4.19
CA VAL A 95 -6.27 1.90 -4.60
C VAL A 95 -7.07 2.75 -3.63
N SER A 96 -6.87 2.56 -2.33
CA SER A 96 -7.62 3.29 -1.32
C SER A 96 -6.77 3.63 -0.10
N VAL A 97 -7.16 4.71 0.56
CA VAL A 97 -6.67 5.09 1.88
C VAL A 97 -7.89 5.39 2.72
N THR A 98 -8.11 4.62 3.77
CA THR A 98 -9.31 4.70 4.61
C THR A 98 -8.93 4.80 6.08
N ASN A 99 -9.72 5.54 6.86
CA ASN A 99 -9.58 5.51 8.30
C ASN A 99 -10.24 4.23 8.83
N GLY A 100 -9.46 3.40 9.52
CA GLY A 100 -9.95 2.21 10.21
C GLY A 100 -10.55 2.55 11.57
N ALA A 101 -10.80 1.52 12.37
CA ALA A 101 -11.20 1.69 13.76
C ALA A 101 -10.08 2.40 14.55
N CYS A 102 -10.45 3.10 15.62
CA CYS A 102 -9.48 3.60 16.60
C CYS A 102 -8.44 4.60 16.05
N ASN A 103 -8.79 5.34 14.98
CA ASN A 103 -7.90 6.26 14.27
C ASN A 103 -6.69 5.58 13.60
N SER A 104 -6.77 4.29 13.31
CA SER A 104 -5.83 3.63 12.41
C SER A 104 -6.02 4.12 10.97
N LEU A 105 -4.98 4.09 10.16
CA LEU A 105 -5.02 4.44 8.75
C LEU A 105 -4.69 3.21 7.92
N ILE A 106 -5.56 2.83 6.99
CA ILE A 106 -5.43 1.62 6.18
C ILE A 106 -5.11 2.06 4.74
N PHE A 107 -3.98 1.59 4.23
CA PHE A 107 -3.57 1.76 2.84
C PHE A 107 -3.77 0.42 2.11
N GLU A 108 -4.63 0.40 1.10
CA GLU A 108 -4.87 -0.79 0.30
C GLU A 108 -4.28 -0.61 -1.09
N ALA A 109 -3.36 -1.49 -1.47
CA ALA A 109 -2.87 -1.61 -2.83
C ALA A 109 -3.26 -2.97 -3.41
N ARG A 110 -3.65 -3.01 -4.68
CA ARG A 110 -4.03 -4.28 -5.32
C ARG A 110 -3.71 -4.30 -6.80
N ARG A 111 -3.39 -5.48 -7.32
CA ARG A 111 -3.24 -5.72 -8.75
C ARG A 111 -3.98 -7.00 -9.10
N ASP A 112 -4.93 -6.89 -10.02
CA ASP A 112 -5.67 -8.03 -10.54
C ASP A 112 -5.10 -8.42 -11.90
N GLN A 113 -4.45 -9.58 -11.97
CA GLN A 113 -3.93 -10.12 -13.23
C GLN A 113 -4.70 -11.37 -13.68
N ARG A 114 -5.82 -11.71 -13.03
CA ARG A 114 -6.64 -12.87 -13.39
C ARG A 114 -7.15 -12.87 -14.83
N PRO A 115 -7.42 -11.73 -15.50
CA PRO A 115 -7.81 -11.73 -16.92
C PRO A 115 -6.75 -12.26 -17.89
N VAL A 116 -5.48 -12.40 -17.46
CA VAL A 116 -4.34 -12.87 -18.26
C VAL A 116 -3.59 -14.02 -17.59
N ASP A 117 -4.35 -14.94 -16.97
CA ASP A 117 -3.84 -16.11 -16.23
C ASP A 117 -2.88 -15.76 -15.07
N GLY A 118 -2.97 -14.54 -14.54
CA GLY A 118 -2.22 -14.10 -13.38
C GLY A 118 -3.02 -14.16 -12.07
N ASN A 119 -2.38 -13.70 -11.00
CA ASN A 119 -2.98 -13.73 -9.66
C ASN A 119 -3.64 -12.38 -9.33
N LEU A 120 -4.65 -12.41 -8.45
CA LEU A 120 -5.02 -11.23 -7.69
C LEU A 120 -4.06 -11.11 -6.51
N THR A 121 -3.40 -9.98 -6.38
CA THR A 121 -2.51 -9.67 -5.25
C THR A 121 -3.04 -8.42 -4.54
N VAL A 122 -3.23 -8.52 -3.24
CA VAL A 122 -3.67 -7.42 -2.37
C VAL A 122 -2.64 -7.24 -1.27
N LEU A 123 -2.26 -5.98 -1.02
CA LEU A 123 -1.36 -5.59 0.05
C LEU A 123 -2.05 -4.51 0.86
N SER A 124 -2.39 -4.84 2.10
CA SER A 124 -3.00 -3.92 3.06
C SER A 124 -1.96 -3.52 4.10
N VAL A 125 -1.77 -2.23 4.31
CA VAL A 125 -0.89 -1.68 5.34
C VAL A 125 -1.74 -0.91 6.34
N VAL A 126 -1.74 -1.35 7.59
CA VAL A 126 -2.46 -0.71 8.69
C VAL A 126 -1.46 0.07 9.53
N ASP A 127 -1.57 1.39 9.52
CA ASP A 127 -0.80 2.30 10.36
C ASP A 127 -1.55 2.56 11.68
N ASN A 128 -1.04 1.97 12.75
CA ASN A 128 -1.55 2.14 14.11
C ASN A 128 -0.80 3.24 14.88
N SER A 129 -0.03 4.09 14.22
CA SER A 129 0.75 5.14 14.87
C SER A 129 -0.09 6.19 15.62
N ARG A 130 -1.39 6.27 15.32
CA ARG A 130 -2.39 7.13 15.97
C ARG A 130 -3.47 6.32 16.71
N PHE A 131 -3.23 5.03 16.95
CA PHE A 131 -4.18 4.15 17.61
C PHE A 131 -4.48 4.66 19.03
N ASN A 132 -5.76 4.89 19.34
CA ASN A 132 -6.18 5.49 20.61
C ASN A 132 -7.25 4.69 21.37
N CYS A 133 -7.58 3.48 20.92
CA CYS A 133 -8.53 2.65 21.66
C CYS A 133 -7.87 1.97 22.85
N PRO A 134 -8.62 1.70 23.94
CA PRO A 134 -8.17 0.79 24.98
C PRO A 134 -7.92 -0.60 24.38
N SER A 135 -6.72 -1.14 24.57
CA SER A 135 -6.37 -2.51 24.17
C SER A 135 -5.76 -3.27 25.35
N LEU A 136 -6.09 -4.55 25.47
CA LEU A 136 -5.49 -5.44 26.48
C LEU A 136 -4.04 -5.83 26.12
N HIS A 137 -3.69 -5.74 24.84
CA HIS A 137 -2.36 -6.05 24.33
C HIS A 137 -1.77 -4.86 23.56
N PRO A 138 -0.44 -4.68 23.59
CA PRO A 138 0.22 -3.68 22.77
C PRO A 138 -0.04 -3.95 21.28
N VAL A 139 -0.60 -2.95 20.60
CA VAL A 139 -0.83 -3.00 19.15
C VAL A 139 0.50 -2.69 18.46
N GLU A 140 0.83 -3.46 17.43
CA GLU A 140 2.06 -3.22 16.66
C GLU A 140 1.89 -1.92 15.86
N PRO A 141 2.93 -1.06 15.77
CA PRO A 141 2.80 0.26 15.14
C PRO A 141 2.35 0.21 13.68
N THR A 142 2.73 -0.84 12.96
CA THR A 142 2.33 -1.04 11.58
C THR A 142 2.19 -2.54 11.31
N GLU A 143 1.07 -2.92 10.71
CA GLU A 143 0.76 -4.28 10.29
C GLU A 143 0.63 -4.28 8.76
N VAL A 144 1.15 -5.33 8.12
CA VAL A 144 1.13 -5.49 6.67
C VAL A 144 0.55 -6.87 6.36
N HIS A 145 -0.46 -6.92 5.52
CA HIS A 145 -1.10 -8.17 5.08
C HIS A 145 -0.95 -8.30 3.58
N LEU A 146 -0.35 -9.41 3.14
CA LEU A 146 -0.24 -9.78 1.73
C LEU A 146 -1.16 -10.96 1.47
N GLU A 147 -2.16 -10.73 0.63
CA GLU A 147 -3.08 -11.76 0.17
C GLU A 147 -2.88 -12.02 -1.31
N THR A 148 -2.88 -13.29 -1.68
CA THR A 148 -2.88 -13.70 -3.08
C THR A 148 -3.99 -14.68 -3.35
N VAL A 149 -4.71 -14.47 -4.44
CA VAL A 149 -5.70 -15.41 -4.96
C VAL A 149 -5.26 -15.84 -6.36
N SER A 150 -4.97 -17.12 -6.52
CA SER A 150 -4.58 -17.75 -7.78
C SER A 150 -5.59 -18.82 -8.15
N ALA A 151 -6.00 -18.89 -9.42
CA ALA A 151 -6.79 -19.99 -9.95
C ALA A 151 -5.85 -20.93 -10.73
N GLY A 152 -5.83 -22.21 -10.35
CA GLY A 152 -5.13 -23.24 -11.11
C GLY A 152 -5.84 -23.56 -12.43
N MET A 153 -5.15 -24.26 -13.34
CA MET A 153 -5.72 -24.73 -14.60
C MET A 153 -6.89 -25.70 -14.40
N ASP A 154 -6.93 -26.36 -13.24
CA ASP A 154 -7.99 -27.25 -12.77
C ASP A 154 -9.21 -26.51 -12.18
N GLY A 155 -9.17 -25.17 -12.15
CA GLY A 155 -10.21 -24.33 -11.54
C GLY A 155 -10.12 -24.24 -10.01
N HIS A 156 -9.15 -24.89 -9.38
CA HIS A 156 -8.97 -24.79 -7.93
C HIS A 156 -8.39 -23.41 -7.57
N VAL A 157 -9.10 -22.71 -6.69
CA VAL A 157 -8.68 -21.39 -6.19
C VAL A 157 -7.85 -21.57 -4.93
N VAL A 158 -6.58 -21.21 -5.00
CA VAL A 158 -5.68 -21.15 -3.85
C VAL A 158 -5.64 -19.73 -3.34
N LYS A 159 -5.92 -19.56 -2.04
CA LYS A 159 -5.78 -18.29 -1.32
C LYS A 159 -4.64 -18.43 -0.34
N THR A 160 -3.74 -17.44 -0.30
CA THR A 160 -2.66 -17.40 0.68
C THR A 160 -2.67 -16.07 1.41
N HIS A 161 -2.32 -16.09 2.70
CA HIS A 161 -2.32 -14.92 3.56
C HIS A 161 -1.01 -14.86 4.36
N SER A 162 -0.13 -13.93 4.01
CA SER A 162 1.10 -13.65 4.77
C SER A 162 0.94 -12.34 5.53
N SER A 163 1.41 -12.30 6.76
CA SER A 163 1.34 -11.12 7.62
C SER A 163 2.73 -10.69 8.09
N PHE A 164 2.93 -9.39 8.22
CA PHE A 164 4.18 -8.80 8.66
C PHE A 164 3.88 -7.70 9.68
N THR A 165 4.77 -7.51 10.65
CA THR A 165 4.73 -6.35 11.52
C THR A 165 5.94 -5.48 11.24
N ALA A 166 5.79 -4.17 11.37
CA ALA A 166 6.83 -3.21 11.04
C ALA A 166 6.98 -2.15 12.13
N GLU A 167 8.08 -1.40 12.05
CA GLU A 167 8.23 -0.15 12.78
C GLU A 167 7.17 0.88 12.37
N LYS A 168 7.06 1.95 13.16
CA LYS A 168 6.20 3.08 12.81
C LYS A 168 6.60 3.65 11.46
N LEU A 169 5.62 3.81 10.56
CA LEU A 169 5.81 4.52 9.29
C LEU A 169 6.31 5.95 9.53
N ARG A 170 7.45 6.27 8.92
CA ARG A 170 8.06 7.62 8.99
C ARG A 170 8.04 8.28 7.63
N PRO A 171 7.74 9.59 7.55
CA PRO A 171 7.93 10.34 6.33
C PRO A 171 9.42 10.39 5.99
N THR A 172 9.79 10.01 4.77
CA THR A 172 11.12 10.24 4.23
C THR A 172 11.16 11.63 3.61
N SER A 173 11.96 12.53 4.18
CA SER A 173 12.33 13.80 3.56
C SER A 173 13.37 13.54 2.47
N PHE A 174 13.05 13.89 1.24
CA PHE A 174 14.02 14.04 0.17
C PHE A 174 14.71 15.40 0.27
#